data_AF-A0AAW1ILH5-F1
#
_entry.id   AF-A0AAW1ILH5-F1
#
_cell.length_a   1.000
_cell.length_b   1.000
_cell.length_c   1.000
_cell.angle_alpha   90.00
_cell.angle_beta   90.00
_cell.angle_gamma   90.00
#
_symmetry.space_group_name_H-M   'P 1'
#
loop_
_entity.id
_entity.type
_entity.pdbx_description
1 polymer ?
#
loop_
_entity_poly.entity_id
_entity_poly.type
_entity_poly.pdbx_seq_one_letter_code
_entity_poly.pdbx_strand_id
1 'polypeptide(L)'
;MSTTTTPMFTSAERTKAEAITKKNATKPVYTGNGTFAQGLIWNNHKDNKTLLLNDQHDWSKNPVKFYPLNMIPSDFEKPNYLGHQAPLPIGAKGGVVYVDGKGPAARKWLVAFDCVQNKVFVEAGAMGPTDWNAVEMKIGKSGSTSEYEDPIFHGKAQAEIHPDNNINVLYVRFT
;
A
#
# COMPACT_ATOMS: atom_id res chain seq x y z
N MET A 1 -3.18 -6.23 -31.36
CA MET A 1 -4.47 -6.26 -30.63
C MET A 1 -4.25 -5.47 -29.35
N SER A 2 -4.88 -4.31 -29.18
CA SER A 2 -4.79 -3.55 -27.92
C SER A 2 -5.67 -4.24 -26.89
N THR A 3 -5.05 -4.83 -25.87
CA THR A 3 -5.76 -5.27 -24.67
C THR A 3 -6.11 -4.02 -23.88
N THR A 4 -7.37 -3.60 -23.93
CA THR A 4 -7.90 -2.56 -23.05
C THR A 4 -7.90 -3.13 -21.64
N THR A 5 -6.83 -2.90 -20.89
CA THR A 5 -6.73 -3.31 -19.48
C THR A 5 -7.72 -2.46 -18.69
N THR A 6 -8.80 -3.07 -18.19
CA THR A 6 -9.70 -2.40 -17.26
C THR A 6 -8.89 -1.93 -16.05
N PRO A 7 -8.95 -0.64 -15.68
CA PRO A 7 -8.18 -0.12 -14.55
C PRO A 7 -8.65 -0.75 -13.24
N MET A 8 -7.69 -1.10 -12.37
CA MET A 8 -7.93 -1.76 -11.07
C MET A 8 -8.76 -0.89 -10.11
N PHE A 9 -8.58 0.43 -10.21
CA PHE A 9 -9.40 1.43 -9.54
C PHE A 9 -10.05 2.32 -10.58
N THR A 10 -11.36 2.52 -10.47
CA THR A 10 -12.11 3.42 -11.35
C THR A 10 -11.66 4.86 -11.11
N SER A 11 -11.81 5.72 -12.12
CA SER A 11 -11.55 7.16 -11.96
C SER A 11 -12.41 7.78 -10.86
N ALA A 12 -13.64 7.30 -10.66
CA ALA A 12 -14.53 7.75 -9.60
C ALA A 12 -13.99 7.40 -8.19
N GLU A 13 -13.47 6.19 -8.00
CA GLU A 13 -12.85 5.77 -6.74
C GLU A 13 -11.62 6.63 -6.42
N ARG A 14 -10.76 6.88 -7.41
CA ARG A 14 -9.58 7.75 -7.26
C ARG A 14 -9.96 9.18 -6.88
N THR A 15 -10.89 9.79 -7.62
CA THR A 15 -11.38 11.15 -7.32
C THR A 15 -12.02 11.24 -5.93
N LYS A 16 -12.82 10.25 -5.52
CA LYS A 16 -13.42 10.21 -4.18
C LYS A 16 -12.34 10.12 -3.11
N ALA A 17 -11.34 9.26 -3.30
CA ALA A 17 -10.24 9.09 -2.36
C ALA A 17 -9.43 10.39 -2.20
N GLU A 18 -9.05 11.02 -3.30
CA GLU A 18 -8.34 12.31 -3.31
C GLU A 18 -9.14 13.44 -2.63
N ALA A 19 -10.47 13.47 -2.80
CA ALA A 19 -11.35 14.44 -2.16
C ALA A 19 -11.41 14.24 -0.64
N ILE A 20 -11.46 12.99 -0.16
CA ILE A 20 -11.38 12.67 1.27
C ILE A 20 -10.00 13.10 1.82
N THR A 21 -8.92 12.88 1.06
CA THR A 21 -7.58 13.31 1.48
C THR A 21 -7.51 14.82 1.64
N LYS A 22 -8.03 15.58 0.67
CA LYS A 22 -8.03 17.05 0.70
C LYS A 22 -8.83 17.61 1.89
N LYS A 23 -9.88 16.92 2.33
CA LYS A 23 -10.75 17.34 3.44
C LYS A 23 -10.16 17.02 4.82
N ASN A 24 -9.40 15.93 4.94
CA ASN A 24 -8.85 15.44 6.22
C ASN A 24 -7.38 15.77 6.44
N ALA A 25 -6.70 16.36 5.45
CA ALA A 25 -5.28 16.59 5.53
C ALA A 25 -4.94 17.83 6.39
N THR A 26 -4.43 17.60 7.60
CA THR A 26 -3.13 18.19 7.94
C THR A 26 -2.12 17.61 6.96
N LYS A 27 -2.00 18.24 5.78
CA LYS A 27 -1.05 17.78 4.76
C LYS A 27 0.32 17.69 5.43
N PRO A 28 1.00 16.52 5.44
CA PRO A 28 2.42 16.53 5.75
C PRO A 28 3.05 17.49 4.76
N VAL A 29 3.58 18.60 5.26
CA VAL A 29 4.21 19.61 4.42
C VAL A 29 5.47 18.93 3.89
N TYR A 30 5.42 18.58 2.61
CA TYR A 30 6.59 18.16 1.87
C TYR A 30 7.54 19.37 1.77
N THR A 31 8.67 19.31 2.48
CA THR A 31 9.59 20.45 2.64
C THR A 31 10.94 20.29 1.92
N GLY A 32 11.13 19.30 1.02
CA GLY A 32 12.47 19.00 0.47
C GLY A 32 12.54 18.52 -0.99
N ASN A 33 13.74 18.13 -1.44
CA ASN A 33 14.02 17.48 -2.73
C ASN A 33 13.96 15.95 -2.60
N GLY A 34 12.77 15.38 -2.46
CA GLY A 34 12.55 13.95 -2.26
C GLY A 34 11.38 13.38 -3.04
N THR A 35 10.92 12.20 -2.65
CA THR A 35 9.64 11.65 -3.11
C THR A 35 8.79 11.32 -1.90
N PHE A 36 7.48 11.49 -2.03
CA PHE A 36 6.50 11.15 -1.00
C PHE A 36 5.54 10.08 -1.51
N ALA A 37 5.41 8.96 -0.81
CA ALA A 37 4.35 7.98 -1.04
C ALA A 37 3.12 8.34 -0.22
N GLN A 38 2.00 8.57 -0.89
CA GLN A 38 0.69 8.76 -0.29
C GLN A 38 -0.16 7.51 -0.50
N GLY A 39 -0.21 6.64 0.50
CA GLY A 39 -1.02 5.43 0.51
C GLY A 39 -2.47 5.68 0.93
N LEU A 40 -3.39 5.10 0.16
CA LEU A 40 -4.84 5.09 0.37
C LEU A 40 -5.27 3.62 0.40
N ILE A 41 -5.52 3.10 1.60
CA ILE A 41 -5.75 1.67 1.84
C ILE A 41 -7.20 1.41 2.23
N TRP A 42 -7.93 0.68 1.38
CA TRP A 42 -9.24 0.14 1.69
C TRP A 42 -9.10 -1.24 2.32
N ASN A 43 -9.70 -1.40 3.49
CA ASN A 43 -9.90 -2.69 4.12
C ASN A 43 -11.34 -3.11 3.92
N ASN A 44 -11.54 -3.95 2.90
CA ASN A 44 -12.80 -4.55 2.50
C ASN A 44 -12.90 -6.01 2.97
N HIS A 45 -12.21 -6.33 4.06
CA HIS A 45 -12.16 -7.68 4.61
C HIS A 45 -13.57 -8.22 4.86
N LYS A 46 -13.91 -9.35 4.25
CA LYS A 46 -15.27 -9.92 4.24
C LYS A 46 -15.96 -10.03 5.61
N ASP A 47 -15.19 -10.33 6.66
CA ASP A 47 -15.69 -10.50 8.03
C ASP A 47 -15.66 -9.19 8.85
N ASN A 48 -15.51 -8.03 8.20
CA ASN A 48 -15.40 -6.70 8.83
C ASN A 48 -14.32 -6.59 9.90
N LYS A 49 -13.20 -7.32 9.73
CA LYS A 49 -12.11 -7.31 10.71
C LYS A 49 -11.22 -6.08 10.54
N THR A 50 -10.82 -5.49 11.66
CA THR A 50 -9.72 -4.51 11.69
C THR A 50 -8.41 -5.23 11.42
N LEU A 51 -7.65 -4.73 10.45
CA LEU A 51 -6.30 -5.21 10.21
C LEU A 51 -5.31 -4.50 11.13
N LEU A 52 -4.40 -5.23 11.74
CA LEU A 52 -3.39 -4.72 12.68
C LEU A 52 -2.02 -4.75 12.03
N LEU A 53 -1.20 -3.72 12.25
CA LEU A 53 0.18 -3.73 11.80
C LEU A 53 0.93 -4.90 12.45
N ASN A 54 1.59 -5.70 11.62
CA ASN A 54 2.38 -6.84 12.05
C ASN A 54 3.88 -6.63 11.80
N ASP A 55 4.24 -6.10 10.64
CA ASP A 55 5.64 -5.89 10.27
C ASP A 55 5.76 -4.70 9.30
N GLN A 56 6.94 -4.09 9.24
CA GLN A 56 7.24 -3.00 8.33
C GLN A 56 8.72 -3.02 7.93
N HIS A 57 9.01 -2.54 6.73
CA HIS A 57 10.36 -2.35 6.25
C HIS A 57 10.51 -1.04 5.51
N ASP A 58 11.64 -0.37 5.76
CA ASP A 58 12.02 0.86 5.11
C ASP A 58 13.38 0.68 4.44
N TRP A 59 13.38 0.55 3.11
CA TRP A 59 14.60 0.46 2.33
C TRP A 59 15.29 1.83 2.19
N SER A 60 14.58 2.92 2.44
CA SER A 60 15.11 4.29 2.35
C SER A 60 15.89 4.73 3.59
N LYS A 61 15.79 3.97 4.69
CA LYS A 61 16.51 4.14 5.98
C LYS A 61 16.29 5.49 6.69
N ASN A 62 15.32 6.29 6.28
CA ASN A 62 15.05 7.65 6.80
C ASN A 62 13.57 8.02 6.66
N PRO A 63 12.65 7.32 7.36
CA PRO A 63 11.23 7.57 7.19
C PRO A 63 10.83 8.85 7.96
N VAL A 64 9.94 9.64 7.36
CA VAL A 64 9.24 10.71 8.10
C VAL A 64 8.11 10.08 8.94
N LYS A 65 7.78 10.69 10.08
CA LYS A 65 6.94 10.19 11.19
C LYS A 65 5.54 9.60 10.87
N PHE A 66 5.06 9.62 9.62
CA PHE A 66 3.70 9.21 9.23
C PHE A 66 3.59 7.77 8.71
N TYR A 67 4.64 6.97 8.91
CA TYR A 67 4.71 5.58 8.51
C TYR A 67 4.89 4.65 9.72
N PRO A 68 4.13 3.55 9.84
CA PRO A 68 2.86 3.19 9.19
C PRO A 68 1.66 3.36 10.13
N LEU A 69 0.45 3.06 9.63
CA LEU A 69 -0.74 2.94 10.49
C LEU A 69 -0.65 1.69 11.35
N ASN A 70 -0.91 1.81 12.65
CA ASN A 70 -0.94 0.67 13.57
C ASN A 70 -2.19 -0.22 13.37
N MET A 71 -3.27 0.33 12.81
CA MET A 71 -4.50 -0.40 12.53
C MET A 71 -5.24 0.19 11.33
N ILE A 72 -5.98 -0.65 10.61
CA ILE A 72 -6.83 -0.30 9.47
C ILE A 72 -8.22 -0.88 9.74
N PRO A 73 -9.17 -0.09 10.26
CA PRO A 73 -10.56 -0.51 10.41
C PRO A 73 -11.16 -0.96 9.08
N SER A 74 -12.11 -1.90 9.12
CA SER A 74 -12.86 -2.28 7.93
C SER A 74 -13.82 -1.14 7.55
N ASP A 75 -13.58 -0.50 6.42
CA ASP A 75 -14.40 0.60 5.90
C ASP A 75 -14.33 0.56 4.36
N PHE A 76 -15.47 0.23 3.74
CA PHE A 76 -15.61 0.13 2.29
C PHE A 76 -15.65 1.50 1.60
N GLU A 77 -15.98 2.56 2.34
CA GLU A 77 -16.19 3.89 1.77
C GLU A 77 -14.98 4.80 1.90
N LYS A 78 -14.19 4.63 2.96
CA LYS A 78 -13.08 5.54 3.29
C LYS A 78 -11.74 4.80 3.33
N PRO A 79 -10.75 5.23 2.53
CA PRO A 79 -9.41 4.71 2.65
C PRO A 79 -8.76 5.19 3.95
N ASN A 80 -7.80 4.39 4.42
CA ASN A 80 -6.90 4.72 5.49
C ASN A 80 -5.58 5.27 4.91
N TYR A 81 -4.98 6.23 5.61
CA TYR A 81 -3.83 6.99 5.10
C TYR A 81 -2.49 6.43 5.56
N LEU A 82 -1.60 6.16 4.61
CA LEU A 82 -0.21 5.87 4.89
C LEU A 82 0.66 6.94 4.22
N GLY A 83 1.67 7.46 4.93
CA GLY A 83 2.62 8.42 4.36
C GLY A 83 4.04 7.92 4.53
N HIS A 84 4.83 7.89 3.46
CA HIS A 84 6.27 7.59 3.51
C HIS A 84 7.04 8.63 2.72
N GLN A 85 8.18 9.10 3.23
CA GLN A 85 8.98 10.12 2.56
C GLN A 85 10.44 9.72 2.63
N ALA A 86 11.18 10.01 1.56
CA ALA A 86 12.63 9.91 1.54
C ALA A 86 13.25 10.90 0.53
N PRO A 87 14.50 11.34 0.76
CA PRO A 87 15.21 12.21 -0.16
C PRO A 87 15.60 11.51 -1.46
N LEU A 88 15.74 12.26 -2.54
CA LEU A 88 16.35 11.77 -3.78
C LEU A 88 17.88 11.68 -3.62
N PRO A 89 18.57 10.76 -4.36
CA PRO A 89 18.03 9.85 -5.37
C PRO A 89 17.45 8.54 -4.79
N ILE A 90 17.46 8.36 -3.46
CA ILE A 90 16.99 7.13 -2.80
C ILE A 90 15.48 6.94 -3.05
N GLY A 91 14.72 8.01 -2.81
CA GLY A 91 13.26 8.06 -2.90
C GLY A 91 12.56 7.07 -1.96
N ALA A 92 11.23 7.16 -1.92
CA ALA A 92 10.37 6.50 -0.95
C ALA A 92 10.15 5.05 -1.38
N LYS A 93 10.75 4.13 -0.62
CA LYS A 93 10.68 2.70 -0.85
C LYS A 93 10.44 1.99 0.47
N GLY A 94 9.28 1.36 0.60
CA GLY A 94 8.86 0.75 1.86
C GLY A 94 7.85 -0.37 1.66
N GLY A 95 7.63 -1.15 2.71
CA GLY A 95 6.58 -2.15 2.74
C GLY A 95 5.99 -2.34 4.14
N VAL A 96 4.70 -2.66 4.18
CA VAL A 96 3.94 -2.91 5.42
C VAL A 96 3.21 -4.22 5.31
N VAL A 97 3.10 -4.91 6.44
CA VAL A 97 2.32 -6.13 6.59
C VAL A 97 1.27 -5.91 7.67
N TYR A 98 0.03 -6.17 7.31
CA TYR A 98 -1.12 -6.14 8.20
C TYR A 98 -1.66 -7.54 8.43
N VAL A 99 -2.30 -7.81 9.57
CA VAL A 99 -2.91 -9.10 9.91
C VAL A 99 -4.33 -8.95 10.45
N ASP A 100 -5.18 -9.97 10.25
CA ASP A 100 -6.59 -9.98 10.70
C ASP A 100 -6.83 -10.67 12.06
N GLY A 101 -5.77 -10.91 12.82
CA GLY A 101 -5.87 -11.64 14.09
C GLY A 101 -4.53 -12.07 14.66
N LYS A 102 -4.58 -13.04 15.57
CA LYS A 102 -3.41 -13.67 16.18
C LYS A 102 -3.43 -15.18 15.95
N GLY A 103 -2.25 -15.79 15.92
CA GLY A 103 -2.10 -17.24 15.83
C GLY A 103 -2.05 -17.77 14.38
N PRO A 104 -1.95 -19.10 14.21
CA PRO A 104 -1.63 -19.72 12.92
C PRO A 104 -2.75 -19.63 11.87
N ALA A 105 -3.98 -19.34 12.29
CA ALA A 105 -5.12 -19.13 11.40
C ALA A 105 -5.27 -17.65 10.98
N ALA A 106 -4.47 -16.74 11.54
CA ALA A 106 -4.47 -15.35 11.11
C ALA A 106 -3.88 -15.26 9.71
N ARG A 107 -4.39 -14.30 8.95
CA ARG A 107 -3.95 -13.98 7.60
C ARG A 107 -3.17 -12.69 7.62
N LYS A 108 -2.28 -12.53 6.65
CA LYS A 108 -1.53 -11.31 6.42
C LYS A 108 -1.83 -10.73 5.04
N TRP A 109 -1.73 -9.40 4.95
CA TRP A 109 -1.79 -8.62 3.72
C TRP A 109 -0.57 -7.72 3.69
N LEU A 110 0.18 -7.82 2.60
CA LEU A 110 1.40 -7.07 2.36
C LEU A 110 1.17 -6.08 1.22
N VAL A 111 1.64 -4.86 1.42
CA VAL A 111 1.87 -3.92 0.31
C VAL A 111 3.26 -3.35 0.43
N ALA A 112 3.96 -3.29 -0.70
CA ALA A 112 5.26 -2.69 -0.81
C ALA A 112 5.36 -1.85 -2.09
N PHE A 113 6.19 -0.81 -2.05
CA PHE A 113 6.26 0.21 -3.10
C PHE A 113 7.68 0.73 -3.28
N ASP A 114 7.95 1.21 -4.49
CA ASP A 114 9.14 1.95 -4.89
C ASP A 114 8.71 3.15 -5.74
N CYS A 115 8.77 4.35 -5.16
CA CYS A 115 8.33 5.58 -5.80
C CYS A 115 9.27 6.06 -6.90
N VAL A 116 10.56 5.71 -6.86
CA VAL A 116 11.52 6.12 -7.89
C VAL A 116 11.28 5.31 -9.15
N GLN A 117 11.00 4.02 -8.99
CA GLN A 117 10.75 3.12 -10.11
C GLN A 117 9.28 3.04 -10.51
N ASN A 118 8.38 3.73 -9.79
CA ASN A 118 6.93 3.66 -9.92
C ASN A 118 6.41 2.20 -9.91
N LYS A 119 6.84 1.45 -8.89
CA LYS A 119 6.51 0.03 -8.72
C LYS A 119 5.74 -0.22 -7.44
N VAL A 120 4.83 -1.19 -7.52
CA VAL A 120 4.05 -1.65 -6.37
C VAL A 120 3.97 -3.17 -6.39
N PHE A 121 3.91 -3.78 -5.21
CA PHE A 121 3.75 -5.21 -5.03
C PHE A 121 2.80 -5.47 -3.87
N VAL A 122 1.89 -6.42 -4.03
CA VAL A 122 0.99 -6.89 -2.97
C VAL A 122 0.99 -8.40 -2.87
N GLU A 123 0.73 -8.89 -1.67
CA GLU A 123 0.56 -10.32 -1.37
C GLU A 123 -0.46 -10.49 -0.25
N ALA A 124 -1.15 -11.62 -0.22
CA ALA A 124 -1.99 -12.04 0.89
C ALA A 124 -1.69 -13.49 1.25
N GLY A 125 -1.95 -13.90 2.50
CA GLY A 125 -1.93 -15.32 2.83
C GLY A 125 -1.75 -15.64 4.30
N ALA A 126 -1.23 -16.82 4.62
CA ALA A 126 -1.01 -17.23 6.00
C ALA A 126 -0.08 -16.26 6.75
N MET A 127 -0.41 -15.99 8.01
CA MET A 127 0.50 -15.27 8.90
C MET A 127 1.81 -16.06 9.07
N GLY A 128 2.92 -15.35 8.95
CA GLY A 128 4.27 -15.91 9.04
C GLY A 128 5.31 -14.83 8.81
N PRO A 129 6.60 -15.11 9.09
CA PRO A 129 7.67 -14.14 8.92
C PRO A 129 7.69 -13.59 7.50
N THR A 130 8.08 -12.32 7.37
CA THR A 130 8.23 -11.65 6.08
C THR A 130 9.70 -11.62 5.71
N ASP A 131 10.05 -12.29 4.62
CA ASP A 131 11.39 -12.16 4.02
C ASP A 131 11.42 -10.90 3.16
N TRP A 132 11.92 -9.81 3.75
CA TRP A 132 12.00 -8.51 3.08
C TRP A 132 12.97 -8.50 1.88
N ASN A 133 13.98 -9.38 1.83
CA ASN A 133 14.83 -9.50 0.65
C ASN A 133 14.05 -10.13 -0.51
N ALA A 134 13.25 -11.16 -0.22
CA ALA A 134 12.36 -11.75 -1.21
C ALA A 134 11.30 -10.75 -1.71
N VAL A 135 10.74 -9.94 -0.81
CA VAL A 135 9.78 -8.88 -1.18
C VAL A 135 10.46 -7.83 -2.07
N GLU A 136 11.67 -7.40 -1.75
CA GLU A 136 12.41 -6.44 -2.58
C GLU A 136 12.66 -6.97 -4.00
N MET A 137 13.03 -8.25 -4.13
CA MET A 137 13.17 -8.89 -5.44
C MET A 137 11.84 -8.94 -6.21
N LYS A 138 10.71 -9.18 -5.52
CA LYS A 138 9.37 -9.20 -6.13
C LYS A 138 8.96 -7.81 -6.62
N ILE A 139 9.18 -6.76 -5.83
CA ILE A 139 9.00 -5.36 -6.26
C ILE A 139 9.87 -5.08 -7.49
N GLY A 140 11.14 -5.53 -7.50
CA GLY A 140 12.04 -5.32 -8.64
C GLY A 140 11.48 -5.83 -9.98
N LYS A 141 10.61 -6.86 -9.94
CA LYS A 141 9.95 -7.48 -11.08
C LYS A 141 8.52 -7.00 -11.32
N SER A 142 7.95 -6.18 -10.44
CA SER A 142 6.58 -5.69 -10.56
C SER A 142 6.48 -4.45 -11.45
N GLY A 143 5.25 -4.06 -11.78
CA GLY A 143 4.93 -2.83 -12.50
C GLY A 143 4.27 -1.79 -11.58
N SER A 144 3.58 -0.83 -12.20
CA SER A 144 2.79 0.18 -11.50
C SER A 144 1.46 -0.36 -10.94
N THR A 145 1.14 -1.62 -11.22
CA THR A 145 -0.03 -2.35 -10.69
C THR A 145 0.41 -3.72 -10.18
N SER A 146 -0.25 -4.21 -9.14
CA SER A 146 -0.05 -5.56 -8.62
C SER A 146 -1.37 -6.12 -8.07
N GLU A 147 -1.64 -7.38 -8.37
CA GLU A 147 -2.78 -8.13 -7.84
C GLU A 147 -2.31 -9.50 -7.37
N TYR A 148 -2.89 -9.96 -6.26
CA TYR A 148 -2.62 -11.26 -5.70
C TYR A 148 -3.90 -11.82 -5.06
N GLU A 149 -4.16 -13.11 -5.28
CA GLU A 149 -5.20 -13.88 -4.60
C GLU A 149 -4.55 -15.08 -3.92
N ASP A 150 -4.74 -15.19 -2.59
CA ASP A 150 -4.26 -16.35 -1.85
C ASP A 150 -5.07 -17.60 -2.23
N PRO A 151 -4.43 -18.69 -2.68
CA PRO A 151 -5.14 -19.87 -3.19
C PRO A 151 -5.81 -20.73 -2.11
N ILE A 152 -5.50 -20.52 -0.82
CA ILE A 152 -5.98 -21.31 0.31
C ILE A 152 -7.12 -20.59 1.03
N PHE A 153 -6.95 -19.29 1.27
CA PHE A 153 -7.84 -18.44 2.06
C PHE A 153 -8.68 -17.50 1.19
N HIS A 154 -8.40 -17.43 -0.12
CA HIS A 154 -9.07 -16.57 -1.10
C HIS A 154 -9.02 -15.08 -0.75
N GLY A 155 -8.06 -14.66 0.09
CA GLY A 155 -7.83 -13.26 0.42
C GLY A 155 -7.21 -12.56 -0.79
N LYS A 156 -7.72 -11.37 -1.12
CA LYS A 156 -7.28 -10.62 -2.30
C LYS A 156 -6.57 -9.34 -1.89
N ALA A 157 -5.45 -9.07 -2.54
CA ALA A 157 -4.74 -7.81 -2.41
C ALA A 157 -4.55 -7.21 -3.81
N GLN A 158 -4.85 -5.92 -3.94
CA GLN A 158 -4.79 -5.17 -5.19
C GLN A 158 -4.13 -3.83 -4.90
N ALA A 159 -3.19 -3.40 -5.75
CA ALA A 159 -2.62 -2.08 -5.66
C ALA A 159 -2.22 -1.47 -6.99
N GLU A 160 -2.24 -0.14 -7.02
CA GLU A 160 -1.81 0.69 -8.14
C GLU A 160 -1.06 1.91 -7.61
N ILE A 161 0.03 2.29 -8.28
CA ILE A 161 0.83 3.49 -7.95
C ILE A 161 0.85 4.45 -9.13
N HIS A 162 0.56 5.73 -8.86
CA HIS A 162 0.56 6.81 -9.83
C HIS A 162 1.52 7.92 -9.42
N PRO A 163 2.44 8.35 -10.30
CA PRO A 163 3.25 9.52 -10.04
C PRO A 163 2.43 10.80 -10.28
N ASP A 164 2.45 11.72 -9.32
CA ASP A 164 1.94 13.09 -9.38
C ASP A 164 3.01 14.05 -8.86
N ASN A 165 3.84 14.55 -9.77
CA ASN A 165 5.00 15.39 -9.46
C ASN A 165 5.96 14.68 -8.47
N ASN A 166 6.14 15.24 -7.27
CA ASN A 166 6.98 14.66 -6.20
C ASN A 166 6.22 13.70 -5.27
N ILE A 167 4.93 13.48 -5.53
CA ILE A 167 4.05 12.62 -4.76
C ILE A 167 3.71 11.40 -5.61
N ASN A 168 3.78 10.21 -5.03
CA ASN A 168 3.29 8.98 -5.65
C ASN A 168 2.06 8.55 -4.87
N VAL A 169 0.91 8.53 -5.53
CA VAL A 169 -0.35 8.10 -4.91
C VAL A 169 -0.48 6.60 -5.09
N LEU A 170 -0.51 5.90 -3.96
CA LEU A 170 -0.64 4.45 -3.87
C LEU A 170 -2.08 4.12 -3.47
N TYR A 171 -2.82 3.46 -4.35
CA TYR A 171 -4.15 2.91 -4.09
C TYR A 171 -4.02 1.44 -3.74
N VAL A 172 -4.60 1.00 -2.62
CA VAL A 172 -4.49 -0.39 -2.13
C VAL A 172 -5.84 -0.88 -1.66
N ARG A 173 -6.23 -2.09 -2.04
CA ARG A 173 -7.44 -2.76 -1.58
C ARG A 173 -7.10 -4.14 -1.05
N PHE A 174 -7.53 -4.40 0.18
CA PHE A 174 -7.50 -5.71 0.81
C PHE A 174 -8.92 -6.25 0.94
N THR A 175 -9.16 -7.51 0.57
CA THR A 175 -10.49 -8.15 0.52
C THR A 175 -10.44 -9.54 1.16
#